data_AF-A0A9W6TNR5-F1
#
_entry.id   AF-A0A9W6TNR5-F1
#
_cell.length_a   1.000
_cell.length_b   1.000
_cell.length_c   1.000
_cell.angle_alpha   90.00
_cell.angle_beta   90.00
_cell.angle_gamma   90.00
#
_symmetry.space_group_name_H-M   'P 1'
#
loop_
_entity.id
_entity.type
_entity.pdbx_description
1 polymer ?
#
loop_
_entity_poly.entity_id
_entity_poly.type
_entity_poly.pdbx_seq_one_letter_code
_entity_poly.pdbx_strand_id
1 'polypeptide(L)'
;MKVHAGLGLTALVVGLERVVSSTSYVAQHLYSTSSCPSKPTGIFMTPADSCVAAACSASDNGLTSSSAACALDPEAYAKSVFGGLEYFLVVAYEEKDEGDEDEVTGKCDTIASAIAIQATGACELITLGKVKSAMASVNLDGSGSLSLYTDDSCMAVIQSISATGENVNSDICTSNNKFYSSVIPPATFALQGFYRDETCSLISESFVSIPSDACSSVSCSADSDLSAYTSTQCTTNSTAAIKSAFGSSSYLMVVNYDVGTGCDTESSVKAYLADGTCHIINDGSTRSSSVVLSSDGSAMLSLYTDVACTQGVQSTSIAATSINSDVCKDDVKYFSSAKQAKMFVTQDYHKDSECSSTMTAFVSVPLDSCTDATTCNTAGSLNASMDMHCTTDHIAYANSAFGNNGYLMFVGYIENTNCAVIDWVFAHLADGACQIVSLEKAASAKAYLNSDGSATLIYYNDTECTTGGHTQQIPELALNNDSCTSTVKYIAGYATSNGTLVYTDTMENAAPSRTFLVAAATAIGALAMVF
;
A
#
# COMPACT_ATOMS: atom_id res chain seq x y z
N MET A 1 -55.11 -30.16 66.56
CA MET A 1 -56.36 -29.38 66.71
C MET A 1 -55.99 -27.93 66.43
N LYS A 2 -56.04 -27.52 65.15
CA LYS A 2 -57.10 -26.72 64.50
C LYS A 2 -57.04 -25.21 64.83
N VAL A 3 -56.85 -24.41 63.76
CA VAL A 3 -57.42 -23.07 63.45
C VAL A 3 -56.72 -21.86 64.11
N HIS A 4 -56.06 -20.92 63.40
CA HIS A 4 -56.46 -19.87 62.41
C HIS A 4 -57.40 -18.74 62.93
N ALA A 5 -56.93 -17.48 62.91
CA ALA A 5 -57.62 -16.21 62.60
C ALA A 5 -56.68 -15.06 63.04
N GLY A 6 -56.15 -14.15 62.19
CA GLY A 6 -56.81 -13.05 61.44
C GLY A 6 -57.03 -11.84 62.39
N LEU A 7 -56.68 -10.56 62.15
CA LEU A 7 -56.48 -9.72 60.96
C LEU A 7 -55.90 -8.32 61.39
N GLY A 8 -55.29 -7.54 60.46
CA GLY A 8 -55.16 -6.05 60.51
C GLY A 8 -53.70 -5.51 60.43
N LEU A 9 -53.09 -5.10 59.31
CA LEU A 9 -53.29 -4.02 58.30
C LEU A 9 -52.35 -2.78 58.51
N THR A 10 -51.48 -2.56 57.51
CA THR A 10 -50.83 -1.31 57.00
C THR A 10 -49.80 -0.52 57.82
N ALA A 11 -48.56 -0.39 57.32
CA ALA A 11 -48.16 0.64 56.35
C ALA A 11 -46.76 0.34 55.76
N LEU A 12 -46.69 0.18 54.43
CA LEU A 12 -45.47 0.03 53.64
C LEU A 12 -45.06 1.43 53.18
N VAL A 13 -43.92 1.94 53.66
CA VAL A 13 -43.27 3.13 53.09
C VAL A 13 -42.49 2.65 51.87
N VAL A 14 -43.02 2.90 50.68
CA VAL A 14 -42.29 2.77 49.43
C VAL A 14 -41.33 3.96 49.35
N GLY A 15 -40.06 3.72 49.66
CA GLY A 15 -38.97 4.60 49.27
C GLY A 15 -38.81 4.50 47.75
N LEU A 16 -39.10 5.59 47.06
CA LEU A 16 -38.82 5.79 45.65
C LEU A 16 -37.29 5.90 45.50
N GLU A 17 -36.59 4.78 45.30
CA GLU A 17 -35.22 4.84 44.78
C GLU A 17 -35.32 5.26 43.32
N ARG A 18 -34.83 6.47 43.03
CA ARG A 18 -34.63 6.99 41.69
C ARG A 18 -33.81 5.97 40.91
N VAL A 19 -34.43 5.44 39.85
CA VAL A 19 -33.75 4.66 38.81
C VAL A 19 -32.58 5.49 38.29
N VAL A 20 -31.37 4.92 38.40
CA VAL A 20 -30.18 5.39 37.69
C VAL A 20 -30.52 5.32 36.20
N SER A 21 -30.71 6.47 35.57
CA SER A 21 -30.86 6.57 34.11
C SER A 21 -29.51 6.20 33.49
N SER A 22 -29.33 4.95 33.06
CA SER A 22 -28.28 4.63 32.12
C SER A 22 -28.70 5.24 30.78
N THR A 23 -28.08 6.36 30.39
CA THR A 23 -28.25 6.91 29.03
C THR A 23 -27.94 5.81 28.02
N SER A 24 -28.93 5.45 27.21
CA SER A 24 -28.77 4.46 26.14
C SER A 24 -28.48 5.16 24.82
N TYR A 25 -27.71 4.51 23.95
CA TYR A 25 -27.43 5.01 22.61
C TYR A 25 -28.06 4.09 21.58
N VAL A 26 -28.64 4.68 20.53
CA VAL A 26 -28.95 3.96 19.30
C VAL A 26 -27.69 4.00 18.44
N ALA A 27 -27.05 2.86 18.27
CA ALA A 27 -25.89 2.69 17.41
C ALA A 27 -26.33 2.22 16.02
N GLN A 28 -26.32 3.14 15.06
CA GLN A 28 -26.58 2.85 13.66
C GLN A 28 -25.30 2.34 13.00
N HIS A 29 -25.30 1.08 12.60
CA HIS A 29 -24.24 0.47 11.81
C HIS A 29 -24.44 0.83 10.33
N LEU A 30 -23.40 1.34 9.69
CA LEU A 30 -23.38 1.82 8.32
C LEU A 30 -22.49 0.91 7.48
N TYR A 31 -23.00 0.43 6.34
CA TYR A 31 -22.28 -0.49 5.45
C TYR A 31 -22.18 0.10 4.05
N SER A 32 -20.99 0.00 3.45
CA SER A 32 -20.74 0.37 2.05
C SER A 32 -21.34 -0.58 1.02
N THR A 33 -22.15 -1.56 1.47
CA THR A 33 -22.82 -2.57 0.64
C THR A 33 -24.32 -2.56 0.84
N SER A 34 -25.07 -3.07 -0.14
CA SER A 34 -26.54 -3.23 -0.10
C SER A 34 -27.05 -4.30 0.88
N SER A 35 -26.15 -4.99 1.57
CA SER A 35 -26.42 -5.94 2.65
C SER A 35 -25.57 -5.61 3.87
N CYS A 36 -25.93 -6.13 5.04
CA CYS A 36 -25.19 -5.91 6.29
C CYS A 36 -24.26 -7.10 6.55
N PRO A 37 -22.99 -7.07 6.10
CA PRO A 37 -21.99 -8.06 6.48
C PRO A 37 -21.70 -8.01 7.99
N SER A 38 -20.85 -8.92 8.45
CA SER A 38 -20.53 -9.09 9.88
C SER A 38 -19.87 -7.85 10.53
N LYS A 39 -19.22 -6.98 9.76
CA LYS A 39 -18.54 -5.76 10.26
C LYS A 39 -18.99 -4.53 9.46
N PRO A 40 -19.41 -3.43 10.12
CA PRO A 40 -19.78 -2.20 9.44
C PRO A 40 -18.56 -1.35 9.07
N THR A 41 -18.76 -0.50 8.07
CA THR A 41 -17.82 0.55 7.66
C THR A 41 -17.78 1.70 8.68
N GLY A 42 -18.92 2.00 9.30
CA GLY A 42 -19.04 3.04 10.30
C GLY A 42 -20.14 2.77 11.31
N ILE A 43 -20.06 3.43 12.47
CA ILE A 43 -21.08 3.42 13.50
C ILE A 43 -21.38 4.85 13.89
N PHE A 44 -22.65 5.24 13.81
CA PHE A 44 -23.13 6.52 14.31
C PHE A 44 -24.02 6.28 15.53
N MET A 45 -23.72 6.94 16.64
CA MET A 45 -24.40 6.75 17.91
C MET A 45 -25.02 8.05 18.39
N THR A 46 -26.32 8.00 18.70
CA THR A 46 -27.06 9.14 19.26
C THR A 46 -27.69 8.76 20.58
N PRO A 47 -27.65 9.65 21.60
CA PRO A 47 -28.39 9.45 22.84
C PRO A 47 -29.87 9.21 22.56
N ALA A 48 -30.49 8.29 23.30
CA ALA A 48 -31.91 8.00 23.22
C ALA A 48 -32.47 7.60 24.58
N ASP A 49 -33.68 8.09 24.89
CA ASP A 49 -34.44 7.70 26.09
C ASP A 49 -34.85 6.22 26.07
N SER A 50 -34.96 5.64 24.88
CA SER A 50 -35.21 4.23 24.67
C SER A 50 -34.51 3.77 23.40
N CYS A 51 -33.71 2.71 23.49
CA CYS A 51 -33.08 2.12 22.33
C CYS A 51 -33.92 0.98 21.73
N VAL A 52 -34.09 1.02 20.40
CA VAL A 52 -34.75 -0.03 19.61
C VAL A 52 -33.78 -0.49 18.53
N ALA A 53 -33.45 -1.79 18.55
CA ALA A 53 -32.66 -2.39 17.50
C ALA A 53 -33.46 -2.47 16.18
N ALA A 54 -32.79 -2.25 15.06
CA ALA A 54 -33.37 -2.36 13.73
C ALA A 54 -32.63 -3.41 12.91
N ALA A 55 -33.39 -4.26 12.23
CA ALA A 55 -32.84 -5.22 11.29
C ALA A 55 -32.18 -4.51 10.10
N CYS A 56 -31.32 -5.22 9.39
CA CYS A 56 -30.65 -4.70 8.20
C CYS A 56 -31.64 -4.20 7.15
N SER A 57 -31.44 -2.99 6.65
CA SER A 57 -32.18 -2.40 5.53
C SER A 57 -31.22 -1.76 4.53
N ALA A 58 -31.46 -2.00 3.24
CA ALA A 58 -30.75 -1.31 2.17
C ALA A 58 -31.24 0.15 2.04
N SER A 59 -30.34 1.04 1.62
CA SER A 59 -30.70 2.42 1.28
C SER A 59 -31.51 2.49 -0.02
N ASP A 60 -32.25 3.60 -0.21
CA ASP A 60 -33.13 3.79 -1.38
C ASP A 60 -32.38 3.72 -2.73
N ASN A 61 -31.09 4.07 -2.76
CA ASN A 61 -30.25 3.97 -3.96
C ASN A 61 -29.65 2.56 -4.18
N GLY A 62 -29.85 1.62 -3.25
CA GLY A 62 -29.38 0.24 -3.34
C GLY A 62 -27.86 0.07 -3.25
N LEU A 63 -27.10 1.10 -2.85
CA LEU A 63 -25.64 1.05 -2.77
C LEU A 63 -25.13 0.74 -1.36
N THR A 64 -25.83 1.23 -0.33
CA THR A 64 -25.45 1.08 1.08
C THR A 64 -26.55 0.36 1.86
N SER A 65 -26.27 0.01 3.10
CA SER A 65 -27.28 -0.52 4.01
C SER A 65 -26.96 -0.10 5.44
N SER A 66 -27.95 -0.21 6.32
CA SER A 66 -27.78 0.07 7.73
C SER A 66 -28.54 -0.90 8.62
N SER A 67 -28.08 -1.05 9.85
CA SER A 67 -28.82 -1.70 10.94
C SER A 67 -28.69 -0.87 12.20
N ALA A 68 -29.48 -1.16 13.24
CA ALA A 68 -29.34 -0.46 14.52
C ALA A 68 -29.28 -1.44 15.69
N ALA A 69 -28.47 -1.11 16.68
CA ALA A 69 -28.32 -1.85 17.92
C ALA A 69 -28.17 -0.89 19.10
N CYS A 70 -28.18 -1.44 20.31
CA CYS A 70 -28.14 -0.66 21.54
C CYS A 70 -26.76 -0.68 22.16
N ALA A 71 -26.27 0.52 22.48
CA ALA A 71 -25.01 0.72 23.17
C ALA A 71 -25.22 1.47 24.48
N LEU A 72 -24.37 1.20 25.48
CA LEU A 72 -24.35 1.93 26.75
C LEU A 72 -23.14 2.86 26.86
N ASP A 73 -22.05 2.50 26.19
CA ASP A 73 -20.80 3.22 26.19
C ASP A 73 -20.25 3.24 24.75
N PRO A 74 -20.10 4.42 24.11
CA PRO A 74 -19.68 4.50 22.73
C PRO A 74 -18.30 3.90 22.46
N GLU A 75 -17.35 4.05 23.38
CA GLU A 75 -15.98 3.56 23.24
C GLU A 75 -15.94 2.03 23.27
N ALA A 76 -16.44 1.43 24.36
CA ALA A 76 -16.50 0.00 24.54
C ALA A 76 -17.34 -0.68 23.44
N TYR A 77 -18.41 -0.01 23.01
CA TYR A 77 -19.25 -0.53 21.93
C TYR A 77 -18.50 -0.52 20.58
N ALA A 78 -17.88 0.59 20.20
CA ALA A 78 -17.08 0.66 18.97
C ALA A 78 -15.97 -0.40 18.97
N LYS A 79 -15.24 -0.55 20.08
CA LYS A 79 -14.21 -1.58 20.27
C LYS A 79 -14.76 -2.99 20.06
N SER A 80 -15.95 -3.30 20.61
CA SER A 80 -16.58 -4.61 20.45
C SER A 80 -17.02 -4.90 19.01
N VAL A 81 -17.51 -3.88 18.29
CA VAL A 81 -18.01 -4.02 16.93
C VAL A 81 -16.88 -4.11 15.93
N PHE A 82 -15.86 -3.25 16.00
CA PHE A 82 -14.71 -3.30 15.09
C PHE A 82 -13.75 -4.45 15.42
N GLY A 83 -13.58 -4.80 16.70
CA GLY A 83 -12.64 -5.83 17.12
C GLY A 83 -11.20 -5.42 16.80
N GLY A 84 -10.47 -6.24 16.05
CA GLY A 84 -9.09 -5.94 15.62
C GLY A 84 -8.99 -5.07 14.36
N LEU A 85 -10.09 -4.49 13.87
CA LEU A 85 -10.04 -3.53 12.77
C LEU A 85 -9.64 -2.16 13.30
N GLU A 86 -8.79 -1.46 12.54
CA GLU A 86 -8.44 -0.09 12.88
C GLU A 86 -9.65 0.84 12.74
N TYR A 87 -9.88 1.70 13.73
CA TYR A 87 -10.95 2.69 13.70
C TYR A 87 -10.55 3.99 14.41
N PHE A 88 -11.18 5.08 13.98
CA PHE A 88 -11.12 6.36 14.66
C PHE A 88 -12.53 6.74 15.13
N LEU A 89 -12.66 7.03 16.43
CA LEU A 89 -13.90 7.39 17.10
C LEU A 89 -13.81 8.82 17.63
N VAL A 90 -14.81 9.62 17.25
CA VAL A 90 -15.04 10.96 17.77
C VAL A 90 -16.30 10.92 18.63
N VAL A 91 -16.18 11.28 19.91
CA VAL A 91 -17.32 11.47 20.83
C VAL A 91 -17.51 12.96 21.01
N ALA A 92 -18.59 13.50 20.46
CA ALA A 92 -18.96 14.90 20.55
C ALA A 92 -19.86 15.14 21.77
N TYR A 93 -19.60 16.23 22.49
CA TYR A 93 -20.31 16.64 23.70
C TYR A 93 -21.12 17.91 23.44
N GLU A 94 -22.18 18.10 24.22
CA GLU A 94 -23.03 19.29 24.14
C GLU A 94 -22.24 20.55 24.52
N GLU A 95 -22.47 21.63 23.78
CA GLU A 95 -21.98 22.96 24.15
C GLU A 95 -22.81 23.47 25.34
N LYS A 96 -22.19 23.79 26.48
CA LYS A 96 -22.89 24.49 27.56
C LYS A 96 -23.00 25.97 27.20
N ASP A 97 -24.19 26.53 27.34
CA ASP A 97 -24.41 27.98 27.20
C ASP A 97 -23.51 28.75 28.20
N GLU A 98 -22.85 29.81 27.73
CA GLU A 98 -21.86 30.66 28.43
C GLU A 98 -22.41 31.48 29.63
N GLY A 99 -23.35 30.93 30.42
CA GLY A 99 -24.06 31.64 31.49
C GLY A 99 -23.54 31.43 32.91
N ASP A 100 -22.63 30.49 33.15
CA ASP A 100 -22.03 30.24 34.47
C ASP A 100 -20.58 30.74 34.50
N GLU A 101 -20.37 31.93 35.05
CA GLU A 101 -19.09 32.65 35.10
C GLU A 101 -18.01 32.00 36.00
N ASP A 102 -18.18 30.76 36.44
CA ASP A 102 -17.27 30.11 37.40
C ASP A 102 -16.69 28.74 36.95
N GLU A 103 -16.94 28.27 35.72
CA GLU A 103 -16.41 26.96 35.28
C GLU A 103 -15.31 27.05 34.22
N VAL A 104 -14.11 26.64 34.65
CA VAL A 104 -12.90 26.39 33.86
C VAL A 104 -13.23 25.54 32.62
N THR A 105 -12.93 26.09 31.43
CA THR A 105 -12.63 25.39 30.15
C THR A 105 -12.93 23.89 30.07
N GLY A 106 -13.87 23.49 29.20
CA GLY A 106 -13.83 22.20 28.49
C GLY A 106 -14.15 20.94 29.29
N LYS A 107 -15.31 20.87 29.98
CA LYS A 107 -15.81 19.60 30.50
C LYS A 107 -16.72 18.89 29.51
N CYS A 108 -16.22 17.77 28.98
CA CYS A 108 -16.98 16.78 28.21
C CYS A 108 -17.92 16.02 29.16
N ASP A 109 -19.08 16.62 29.49
CA ASP A 109 -20.04 16.10 30.48
C ASP A 109 -21.17 15.28 29.83
N THR A 110 -21.92 15.89 28.90
CA THR A 110 -23.06 15.25 28.22
C THR A 110 -22.70 14.94 26.77
N ILE A 111 -22.74 13.66 26.39
CA ILE A 111 -22.46 13.23 25.01
C ILE A 111 -23.64 13.66 24.13
N ALA A 112 -23.35 14.43 23.08
CA ALA A 112 -24.31 14.82 22.05
C ALA A 112 -24.44 13.75 20.95
N SER A 113 -23.31 13.20 20.50
CA SER A 113 -23.26 12.11 19.53
C SER A 113 -21.89 11.45 19.51
N ALA A 114 -21.77 10.28 18.89
CA ALA A 114 -20.48 9.67 18.63
C ALA A 114 -20.45 9.06 17.22
N ILE A 115 -19.31 9.13 16.56
CA ILE A 115 -19.10 8.52 15.25
C ILE A 115 -17.76 7.78 15.23
N ALA A 116 -17.81 6.49 14.88
CA ALA A 116 -16.63 5.67 14.68
C ALA A 116 -16.60 5.17 13.24
N ILE A 117 -15.49 5.40 12.53
CA ILE A 117 -15.30 4.95 11.15
C ILE A 117 -14.08 4.04 11.09
N GLN A 118 -14.17 2.98 10.30
CA GLN A 118 -13.02 2.12 10.02
C GLN A 118 -11.92 2.94 9.35
N ALA A 119 -10.71 2.90 9.90
CA ALA A 119 -9.61 3.78 9.52
C ALA A 119 -8.77 3.17 8.38
N THR A 120 -9.36 2.98 7.20
CA THR A 120 -8.69 2.39 6.04
C THR A 120 -7.80 3.39 5.28
N GLY A 121 -7.96 4.69 5.53
CA GLY A 121 -7.37 5.76 4.72
C GLY A 121 -8.01 5.95 3.34
N ALA A 122 -8.98 5.11 2.96
CA ALA A 122 -9.72 5.18 1.70
C ALA A 122 -11.04 5.94 1.85
N CYS A 123 -11.61 6.33 0.71
CA CYS A 123 -12.96 6.90 0.64
C CYS A 123 -14.01 5.80 0.75
N GLU A 124 -14.84 5.86 1.79
CA GLU A 124 -15.82 4.82 2.13
C GLU A 124 -17.26 5.37 2.10
N LEU A 125 -18.20 4.61 1.54
CA LEU A 125 -19.62 4.97 1.52
C LEU A 125 -20.29 4.64 2.86
N ILE A 126 -20.98 5.62 3.47
CA ILE A 126 -21.61 5.44 4.79
C ILE A 126 -23.03 6.03 4.92
N THR A 127 -23.57 6.67 3.88
CA THR A 127 -24.92 7.29 3.81
C THR A 127 -25.63 7.54 5.15
N LEU A 128 -25.47 8.75 5.70
CA LEU A 128 -26.09 9.21 6.93
C LEU A 128 -26.60 10.64 6.76
N GLY A 129 -27.90 10.80 6.50
CA GLY A 129 -28.50 12.11 6.26
C GLY A 129 -27.88 12.82 5.05
N LYS A 130 -27.11 13.89 5.29
CA LYS A 130 -26.37 14.63 4.25
C LYS A 130 -24.98 14.08 3.97
N VAL A 131 -24.46 13.23 4.87
CA VAL A 131 -23.16 12.58 4.71
C VAL A 131 -23.35 11.40 3.76
N LYS A 132 -22.52 11.29 2.73
CA LYS A 132 -22.58 10.17 1.78
C LYS A 132 -21.34 9.28 1.84
N SER A 133 -20.19 9.89 2.05
CA SER A 133 -18.92 9.19 2.24
C SER A 133 -18.12 9.77 3.42
N ALA A 134 -17.16 8.98 3.89
CA ALA A 134 -16.21 9.38 4.92
C ALA A 134 -14.81 8.81 4.62
N MET A 135 -13.81 9.47 5.19
CA MET A 135 -12.44 8.97 5.26
C MET A 135 -11.98 9.06 6.69
N ALA A 136 -11.47 7.96 7.23
CA ALA A 136 -10.77 7.95 8.50
C ALA A 136 -9.39 7.34 8.34
N SER A 137 -8.44 7.86 9.12
CA SER A 137 -7.08 7.32 9.22
C SER A 137 -6.63 7.37 10.66
N VAL A 138 -5.85 6.35 11.05
CA VAL A 138 -5.13 6.33 12.31
C VAL A 138 -3.65 6.11 12.01
N ASN A 139 -2.81 6.78 12.77
CA ASN A 139 -1.38 6.61 12.74
C ASN A 139 -0.97 5.67 13.89
N LEU A 140 0.24 5.14 13.80
CA LEU A 140 0.80 4.24 14.81
C LEU A 140 0.97 4.90 16.20
N ASP A 141 0.96 6.24 16.28
CA ASP A 141 0.98 6.99 17.53
C ASP A 141 -0.42 7.25 18.09
N GLY A 142 -1.45 6.55 17.58
CA GLY A 142 -2.84 6.72 17.99
C GLY A 142 -3.51 7.97 17.44
N SER A 143 -2.76 8.93 16.89
CA SER A 143 -3.32 10.12 16.24
C SER A 143 -4.17 9.72 15.04
N GLY A 144 -5.13 10.55 14.66
CA GLY A 144 -6.03 10.20 13.58
C GLY A 144 -6.80 11.38 13.04
N SER A 145 -7.48 11.13 11.93
CA SER A 145 -8.37 12.09 11.31
C SER A 145 -9.64 11.43 10.82
N LEU A 146 -10.72 12.21 10.79
CA LEU A 146 -12.01 11.85 10.22
C LEU A 146 -12.51 13.02 9.39
N SER A 147 -12.85 12.73 8.14
CA SER A 147 -13.51 13.67 7.23
C SER A 147 -14.82 13.08 6.73
N LEU A 148 -15.88 13.89 6.72
CA LEU A 148 -17.22 13.55 6.24
C LEU A 148 -17.53 14.36 4.98
N TYR A 149 -18.20 13.76 4.00
CA TYR A 149 -18.41 14.38 2.69
C TYR A 149 -19.87 14.29 2.22
N THR A 150 -20.28 15.26 1.40
CA THR A 150 -21.64 15.32 0.81
C THR A 150 -21.81 14.48 -0.46
N ASP A 151 -20.71 14.05 -1.05
CA ASP A 151 -20.63 13.25 -2.27
C ASP A 151 -20.03 11.86 -2.02
N ASP A 152 -20.10 11.01 -3.02
CA ASP A 152 -19.68 9.60 -2.95
C ASP A 152 -18.19 9.43 -3.32
N SER A 153 -17.49 10.52 -3.65
CA SER A 153 -16.10 10.53 -4.13
C SER A 153 -15.13 11.22 -3.17
N CYS A 154 -15.59 11.57 -1.97
CA CYS A 154 -14.81 12.26 -0.95
C CYS A 154 -14.17 13.58 -1.43
N MET A 155 -14.90 14.38 -2.21
CA MET A 155 -14.38 15.65 -2.76
C MET A 155 -14.98 16.89 -2.08
N ALA A 156 -16.22 16.83 -1.62
CA ALA A 156 -16.97 17.94 -1.02
C ALA A 156 -17.13 17.75 0.49
N VAL A 157 -16.12 18.20 1.24
CA VAL A 157 -16.01 18.10 2.71
C VAL A 157 -17.16 18.85 3.40
N ILE A 158 -17.83 18.17 4.33
CA ILE A 158 -18.77 18.75 5.29
C ILE A 158 -18.00 19.20 6.53
N GLN A 159 -17.19 18.29 7.06
CA GLN A 159 -16.47 18.47 8.31
C GLN A 159 -15.20 17.61 8.25
N SER A 160 -14.11 18.15 8.80
CA SER A 160 -12.87 17.41 8.99
C SER A 160 -12.39 17.67 10.40
N ILE A 161 -12.01 16.60 11.09
CA ILE A 161 -11.55 16.61 12.48
C ILE A 161 -10.27 15.80 12.52
N SER A 162 -9.28 16.28 13.28
CA SER A 162 -8.04 15.55 13.54
C SER A 162 -7.68 15.66 15.01
N ALA A 163 -7.01 14.64 15.52
CA ALA A 163 -6.50 14.62 16.88
C ALA A 163 -5.05 14.13 16.88
N THR A 164 -4.21 14.79 17.67
CA THR A 164 -2.84 14.36 17.97
C THR A 164 -2.85 13.16 18.92
N GLY A 165 -1.80 12.33 18.90
CA GLY A 165 -1.74 11.13 19.73
C GLY A 165 -1.94 11.39 21.23
N GLU A 166 -1.47 12.54 21.73
CA GLU A 166 -1.65 12.97 23.13
C GLU A 166 -3.12 13.17 23.53
N ASN A 167 -4.00 13.50 22.57
CA ASN A 167 -5.42 13.75 22.81
C ASN A 167 -6.28 12.51 22.59
N VAL A 168 -5.75 11.47 21.94
CA VAL A 168 -6.48 10.24 21.62
C VAL A 168 -6.31 9.22 22.75
N ASN A 169 -7.40 8.52 23.10
CA ASN A 169 -7.45 7.58 24.22
C ASN A 169 -7.03 8.24 25.56
N SER A 170 -7.28 9.55 25.68
CA SER A 170 -7.00 10.36 26.86
C SER A 170 -8.31 10.90 27.46
N ASP A 171 -8.26 11.38 28.70
CA ASP A 171 -9.39 12.07 29.32
C ASP A 171 -9.52 13.54 28.90
N ILE A 172 -8.69 14.01 27.96
CA ILE A 172 -8.66 15.40 27.51
C ILE A 172 -9.85 15.68 26.59
N CYS A 173 -10.64 16.71 26.95
CA CYS A 173 -11.72 17.23 26.13
C CYS A 173 -11.18 18.37 25.26
N THR A 174 -11.21 18.22 23.93
CA THR A 174 -10.74 19.24 22.99
C THR A 174 -11.86 19.68 22.07
N SER A 175 -12.20 20.97 22.10
CA SER A 175 -13.29 21.54 21.28
C SER A 175 -14.60 20.74 21.39
N ASN A 176 -14.98 20.39 22.61
CA ASN A 176 -16.17 19.57 22.92
C ASN A 176 -16.14 18.15 22.32
N ASN A 177 -14.94 17.61 22.04
CA ASN A 177 -14.78 16.24 21.59
C ASN A 177 -13.79 15.48 22.47
N LYS A 178 -14.06 14.18 22.67
CA LYS A 178 -13.05 13.18 23.04
C LYS A 178 -12.75 12.30 21.83
N PHE A 179 -11.50 11.86 21.74
CA PHE A 179 -11.01 11.07 20.62
C PHE A 179 -10.52 9.72 21.10
N TYR A 180 -10.87 8.69 20.34
CA TYR A 180 -10.44 7.33 20.61
C TYR A 180 -9.98 6.69 19.31
N SER A 181 -8.97 5.83 19.41
CA SER A 181 -8.55 4.99 18.29
C SER A 181 -8.27 3.60 18.79
N SER A 182 -8.37 2.63 17.88
CA SER A 182 -7.98 1.24 18.13
C SER A 182 -6.49 1.09 18.47
N VAL A 183 -5.66 2.10 18.15
CA VAL A 183 -4.21 2.10 18.37
C VAL A 183 -3.93 2.74 19.71
N ILE A 184 -3.45 1.96 20.68
CA ILE A 184 -3.04 2.46 22.00
C ILE A 184 -1.51 2.58 21.98
N PRO A 185 -0.94 3.79 21.93
CA PRO A 185 0.51 3.96 21.92
C PRO A 185 1.10 3.52 23.27
N PRO A 186 2.38 3.08 23.33
CA PRO A 186 3.12 3.17 24.58
C PRO A 186 3.50 4.63 24.87
N ALA A 187 3.60 4.98 26.16
CA ALA A 187 3.69 6.37 26.64
C ALA A 187 4.89 7.15 26.08
N THR A 188 6.04 6.51 25.85
CA THR A 188 7.21 7.08 25.14
C THR A 188 8.21 5.96 24.84
N PHE A 189 9.00 6.08 23.78
CA PHE A 189 10.12 5.20 23.47
C PHE A 189 11.45 5.94 23.60
N ALA A 190 12.47 5.23 24.07
CA ALA A 190 13.86 5.62 23.93
C ALA A 190 14.43 5.03 22.63
N LEU A 191 14.57 5.87 21.61
CA LEU A 191 15.14 5.49 20.32
C LEU A 191 16.62 5.81 20.31
N GLN A 192 17.45 4.77 20.34
CA GLN A 192 18.90 4.87 20.25
C GLN A 192 19.37 4.59 18.82
N GLY A 193 20.08 5.56 18.23
CA GLY A 193 20.78 5.43 16.95
C GLY A 193 22.26 5.16 17.14
N PHE A 194 22.88 4.45 16.19
CA PHE A 194 24.29 4.07 16.19
C PHE A 194 24.99 4.63 14.96
N TYR A 195 26.13 5.29 15.15
CA TYR A 195 26.81 6.09 14.14
C TYR A 195 28.32 5.80 14.14
N ARG A 196 28.97 6.01 12.99
CA ARG A 196 30.44 6.01 12.88
C ARG A 196 31.08 7.38 13.03
N ASP A 197 30.28 8.45 13.07
CA ASP A 197 30.79 9.82 13.20
C ASP A 197 30.52 10.41 14.59
N GLU A 198 31.47 11.21 15.06
CA GLU A 198 31.44 11.83 16.40
C GLU A 198 30.33 12.87 16.59
N THR A 199 29.69 13.28 15.48
CA THR A 199 28.61 14.26 15.47
C THR A 199 27.23 13.64 15.32
N CYS A 200 27.14 12.31 15.14
CA CYS A 200 25.91 11.59 14.82
C CYS A 200 25.09 12.27 13.71
N SER A 201 25.78 12.80 12.71
CA SER A 201 25.22 13.59 11.61
C SER A 201 25.19 12.81 10.30
N LEU A 202 25.91 11.69 10.21
CA LEU A 202 25.74 10.74 9.12
C LEU A 202 24.44 9.95 9.33
N ILE A 203 24.08 9.18 8.30
CA ILE A 203 22.96 8.24 8.38
C ILE A 203 23.31 7.21 9.46
N SER A 204 22.38 7.01 10.39
CA SER A 204 22.51 5.99 11.43
C SER A 204 22.64 4.61 10.79
N GLU A 205 23.52 3.77 11.33
CA GLU A 205 23.76 2.41 10.82
C GLU A 205 22.63 1.46 11.25
N SER A 206 22.12 1.67 12.46
CA SER A 206 21.01 0.92 13.02
C SER A 206 20.26 1.75 14.06
N PHE A 207 19.10 1.24 14.47
CA PHE A 207 18.34 1.76 15.60
C PHE A 207 17.88 0.64 16.52
N VAL A 208 17.85 0.93 17.81
CA VAL A 208 17.17 0.14 18.83
C VAL A 208 16.22 1.06 19.58
N SER A 209 14.95 0.71 19.62
CA SER A 209 13.91 1.44 20.32
C SER A 209 13.19 0.54 21.30
N ILE A 210 13.05 1.01 22.55
CA ILE A 210 12.37 0.31 23.62
C ILE A 210 11.43 1.26 24.36
N PRO A 211 10.26 0.80 24.84
CA PRO A 211 9.39 1.59 25.69
C PRO A 211 10.14 2.10 26.93
N SER A 212 9.96 3.38 27.27
CA SER A 212 10.64 4.00 28.40
C SER A 212 9.87 5.21 28.95
N ASP A 213 9.29 5.03 30.14
CA ASP A 213 8.57 6.10 30.86
C ASP A 213 9.52 7.17 31.46
N ALA A 214 10.83 6.89 31.48
CA ALA A 214 11.87 7.77 31.99
C ALA A 214 12.86 8.20 30.90
N CYS A 215 12.41 8.21 29.65
CA CYS A 215 13.27 8.55 28.52
C CYS A 215 13.94 9.93 28.71
N SER A 216 15.24 9.97 28.47
CA SER A 216 16.01 11.21 28.40
C SER A 216 16.82 11.22 27.11
N SER A 217 16.82 12.37 26.43
CA SER A 217 17.59 12.52 25.21
C SER A 217 19.07 12.66 25.53
N VAL A 218 19.90 11.91 24.81
CA VAL A 218 21.35 11.91 24.94
C VAL A 218 21.92 12.36 23.60
N SER A 219 22.61 13.50 23.60
CA SER A 219 23.37 13.97 22.45
C SER A 219 24.48 12.97 22.10
N CYS A 220 25.00 13.06 20.88
CA CYS A 220 26.03 12.14 20.37
C CYS A 220 27.16 11.91 21.40
N SER A 221 27.41 10.64 21.72
CA SER A 221 28.39 10.23 22.71
C SER A 221 29.13 8.99 22.26
N ALA A 222 30.43 8.90 22.58
CA ALA A 222 31.25 7.76 22.20
C ALA A 222 30.88 6.51 23.02
N ASP A 223 30.71 5.39 22.34
CA ASP A 223 30.61 4.04 22.91
C ASP A 223 31.96 3.33 22.68
N SER A 224 32.76 3.24 23.74
CA SER A 224 34.10 2.64 23.68
C SER A 224 34.06 1.13 23.41
N ASP A 225 32.99 0.45 23.80
CA ASP A 225 32.87 -1.00 23.65
C ASP A 225 32.58 -1.38 22.20
N LEU A 226 31.90 -0.50 21.47
CA LEU A 226 31.59 -0.67 20.05
C LEU A 226 32.57 0.05 19.13
N SER A 227 33.43 0.92 19.67
CA SER A 227 34.22 1.88 18.89
C SER A 227 33.35 2.72 17.96
N ALA A 228 32.25 3.24 18.50
CA ALA A 228 31.19 3.91 17.77
C ALA A 228 30.66 5.13 18.52
N TYR A 229 29.64 5.77 17.95
CA TYR A 229 28.90 6.85 18.59
C TYR A 229 27.42 6.53 18.67
N THR A 230 26.76 6.95 19.74
CA THR A 230 25.33 6.75 19.94
C THR A 230 24.65 8.04 20.32
N SER A 231 23.39 8.17 19.90
CA SER A 231 22.49 9.23 20.35
C SER A 231 21.15 8.62 20.73
N THR A 232 20.51 9.14 21.76
CA THR A 232 19.17 8.71 22.16
C THR A 232 18.20 9.88 22.03
N GLN A 233 17.07 9.64 21.40
CA GLN A 233 15.94 10.57 21.34
C GLN A 233 14.69 9.94 21.94
N CYS A 234 13.84 10.77 22.54
CA CYS A 234 12.54 10.33 23.02
C CYS A 234 11.50 10.56 21.93
N THR A 235 10.72 9.54 21.62
CA THR A 235 9.68 9.61 20.58
C THR A 235 8.46 8.82 21.01
N THR A 236 7.28 9.28 20.62
CA THR A 236 6.04 8.50 20.74
C THR A 236 5.84 7.56 19.55
N ASN A 237 6.63 7.70 18.49
CA ASN A 237 6.55 6.89 17.28
C ASN A 237 7.95 6.54 16.77
N SER A 238 8.43 5.36 17.16
CA SER A 238 9.74 4.85 16.76
C SER A 238 9.83 4.62 15.26
N THR A 239 8.79 4.01 14.69
CA THR A 239 8.72 3.67 13.26
C THR A 239 8.84 4.90 12.37
N ALA A 240 8.06 5.95 12.65
CA ALA A 240 8.11 7.20 11.88
C ALA A 240 9.45 7.92 12.02
N ALA A 241 9.99 7.99 13.24
CA ALA A 241 11.29 8.61 13.50
C ALA A 241 12.42 7.91 12.73
N ILE A 242 12.45 6.57 12.75
CA ILE A 242 13.43 5.77 12.01
C ILE A 242 13.29 5.98 10.50
N LYS A 243 12.06 5.94 9.96
CA LYS A 243 11.82 6.19 8.53
C LYS A 243 12.36 7.55 8.09
N SER A 244 12.11 8.59 8.90
CA SER A 244 12.63 9.93 8.64
C SER A 244 14.16 9.97 8.70
N ALA A 245 14.78 9.25 9.63
CA ALA A 245 16.22 9.25 9.81
C ALA A 245 16.97 8.52 8.68
N PHE A 246 16.43 7.41 8.17
CA PHE A 246 17.02 6.73 7.01
C PHE A 246 16.79 7.46 5.68
N GLY A 247 15.71 8.24 5.58
CA GLY A 247 15.38 9.01 4.39
C GLY A 247 15.22 8.11 3.16
N SER A 248 16.05 8.32 2.14
CA SER A 248 16.06 7.53 0.91
C SER A 248 16.88 6.23 0.99
N SER A 249 17.53 5.97 2.12
CA SER A 249 18.40 4.80 2.28
C SER A 249 17.59 3.52 2.43
N SER A 250 18.16 2.42 1.95
CA SER A 250 17.50 1.12 2.11
C SER A 250 17.60 0.65 3.56
N TYR A 251 16.47 0.20 4.13
CA TYR A 251 16.42 -0.31 5.50
C TYR A 251 15.47 -1.51 5.64
N LEU A 252 15.72 -2.30 6.69
CA LEU A 252 14.78 -3.28 7.24
C LEU A 252 14.50 -2.91 8.70
N MET A 253 13.23 -2.91 9.07
CA MET A 253 12.74 -2.66 10.41
C MET A 253 11.98 -3.89 10.91
N VAL A 254 12.27 -4.27 12.14
CA VAL A 254 11.65 -5.37 12.88
C VAL A 254 10.95 -4.77 14.08
N VAL A 255 9.62 -4.79 14.05
CA VAL A 255 8.77 -4.32 15.15
C VAL A 255 8.32 -5.55 15.92
N ASN A 256 8.77 -5.66 17.15
CA ASN A 256 8.35 -6.72 18.07
C ASN A 256 7.22 -6.18 18.93
N TYR A 257 6.29 -7.06 19.24
CA TYR A 257 5.13 -6.79 20.07
C TYR A 257 5.15 -7.66 21.31
N ASP A 258 4.35 -7.31 22.31
CA ASP A 258 4.17 -8.13 23.51
C ASP A 258 3.47 -9.44 23.16
N VAL A 259 3.94 -10.53 23.79
CA VAL A 259 3.47 -11.88 23.47
C VAL A 259 1.97 -12.02 23.68
N GLY A 260 1.27 -12.52 22.66
CA GLY A 260 -0.17 -12.79 22.73
C GLY A 260 -1.04 -11.55 22.62
N THR A 261 -0.48 -10.41 22.23
CA THR A 261 -1.23 -9.18 21.94
C THR A 261 -1.66 -9.10 20.48
N GLY A 262 -1.27 -10.04 19.61
CA GLY A 262 -1.69 -9.99 18.20
C GLY A 262 -1.10 -8.79 17.44
N CYS A 263 0.04 -8.29 17.91
CA CYS A 263 0.67 -7.05 17.45
C CYS A 263 -0.07 -5.76 17.81
N ASP A 264 -0.71 -5.71 18.97
CA ASP A 264 -1.37 -4.50 19.50
C ASP A 264 -0.43 -3.62 20.32
N THR A 265 0.52 -4.21 21.08
CA THR A 265 1.43 -3.47 21.98
C THR A 265 2.88 -3.63 21.55
N GLU A 266 3.52 -2.57 21.04
CA GLU A 266 4.93 -2.60 20.63
C GLU A 266 5.87 -2.77 21.83
N SER A 267 6.71 -3.81 21.80
CA SER A 267 7.69 -4.13 22.84
C SER A 267 9.11 -3.65 22.50
N SER A 268 9.45 -3.60 21.22
CA SER A 268 10.68 -2.96 20.73
C SER A 268 10.66 -2.77 19.22
N VAL A 269 11.35 -1.75 18.73
CA VAL A 269 11.60 -1.54 17.30
C VAL A 269 13.09 -1.57 17.04
N LYS A 270 13.52 -2.45 16.13
CA LYS A 270 14.91 -2.51 15.67
C LYS A 270 14.94 -2.19 14.19
N ALA A 271 15.92 -1.42 13.76
CA ALA A 271 16.07 -1.15 12.34
C ALA A 271 17.53 -1.16 11.91
N TYR A 272 17.74 -1.56 10.66
CA TYR A 272 19.04 -1.90 10.13
C TYR A 272 19.18 -1.29 8.75
N LEU A 273 20.32 -0.65 8.48
CA LEU A 273 20.68 -0.24 7.13
C LEU A 273 20.86 -1.49 6.26
N ALA A 274 20.23 -1.48 5.09
CA ALA A 274 20.11 -2.65 4.22
C ALA A 274 20.88 -2.47 2.91
N ASP A 275 22.19 -2.28 3.03
CA ASP A 275 23.14 -2.13 1.93
C ASP A 275 24.03 -3.37 1.72
N GLY A 276 23.76 -4.46 2.46
CA GLY A 276 24.53 -5.69 2.43
C GLY A 276 25.87 -5.64 3.15
N THR A 277 26.21 -4.54 3.82
CA THR A 277 27.46 -4.38 4.56
C THR A 277 27.26 -4.56 6.08
N CYS A 278 28.38 -4.59 6.81
CA CYS A 278 28.41 -4.78 8.26
C CYS A 278 28.19 -3.45 8.99
N HIS A 279 27.11 -3.39 9.75
CA HIS A 279 26.69 -2.22 10.52
C HIS A 279 26.67 -2.53 12.00
N ILE A 280 27.20 -1.61 12.80
CA ILE A 280 27.17 -1.76 14.25
C ILE A 280 25.73 -1.69 14.77
N ILE A 281 25.47 -2.41 15.86
CA ILE A 281 24.26 -2.26 16.68
C ILE A 281 24.63 -2.68 18.11
N ASN A 282 23.83 -2.29 19.10
CA ASN A 282 23.95 -2.85 20.44
C ASN A 282 22.59 -3.31 20.95
N ASP A 283 22.39 -4.61 20.93
CA ASP A 283 21.14 -5.25 21.34
C ASP A 283 21.45 -6.58 22.04
N GLY A 284 21.65 -6.50 23.36
CA GLY A 284 22.04 -7.64 24.18
C GLY A 284 23.39 -8.23 23.76
N SER A 285 23.38 -9.45 23.23
CA SER A 285 24.60 -10.12 22.72
C SER A 285 24.95 -9.74 21.29
N THR A 286 24.05 -9.08 20.57
CA THR A 286 24.26 -8.66 19.18
C THR A 286 25.05 -7.36 19.14
N ARG A 287 26.14 -7.35 18.39
CA ARG A 287 27.09 -6.23 18.27
C ARG A 287 27.21 -5.66 16.86
N SER A 288 26.73 -6.39 15.87
CA SER A 288 26.58 -5.89 14.51
C SER A 288 25.53 -6.69 13.75
N SER A 289 25.18 -6.18 12.58
CA SER A 289 24.20 -6.76 11.68
C SER A 289 24.59 -6.51 10.22
N SER A 290 24.06 -7.34 9.33
CA SER A 290 24.08 -7.08 7.89
C SER A 290 22.72 -7.46 7.31
N VAL A 291 22.15 -6.60 6.48
CA VAL A 291 20.87 -6.85 5.82
C VAL A 291 21.02 -6.73 4.31
N VAL A 292 20.50 -7.74 3.60
CA VAL A 292 20.35 -7.73 2.16
C VAL A 292 18.86 -7.75 1.82
N LEU A 293 18.40 -6.77 1.05
CA LEU A 293 17.09 -6.80 0.41
C LEU A 293 17.24 -7.44 -0.97
N SER A 294 16.44 -8.45 -1.23
CA SER A 294 16.39 -9.14 -2.52
C SER A 294 15.50 -8.39 -3.50
N SER A 295 15.71 -8.60 -4.80
CA SER A 295 14.89 -8.00 -5.86
C SER A 295 13.43 -8.47 -5.82
N ASP A 296 13.16 -9.67 -5.30
CA ASP A 296 11.80 -10.21 -5.10
C ASP A 296 11.07 -9.58 -3.89
N GLY A 297 11.69 -8.61 -3.20
CA GLY A 297 11.13 -7.96 -2.01
C GLY A 297 11.34 -8.73 -0.71
N SER A 298 11.99 -9.89 -0.73
CA SER A 298 12.42 -10.60 0.48
C SER A 298 13.64 -9.95 1.13
N ALA A 299 13.96 -10.35 2.37
CA ALA A 299 15.12 -9.86 3.08
C ALA A 299 15.87 -10.98 3.79
N MET A 300 17.19 -10.84 3.89
CA MET A 300 18.05 -11.67 4.74
C MET A 300 18.68 -10.79 5.80
N LEU A 301 18.33 -11.05 7.07
CA LEU A 301 18.90 -10.39 8.24
C LEU A 301 19.93 -11.32 8.88
N SER A 302 21.17 -10.88 9.02
CA SER A 302 22.22 -11.57 9.78
C SER A 302 22.65 -10.73 10.97
N LEU A 303 22.64 -11.33 12.17
CA LEU A 303 23.04 -10.72 13.43
C LEU A 303 24.30 -11.41 13.95
N TYR A 304 25.25 -10.64 14.47
CA TYR A 304 26.56 -11.14 14.91
C TYR A 304 26.88 -10.72 16.33
N THR A 305 27.73 -11.50 17.01
CA THR A 305 28.12 -11.22 18.40
C THR A 305 29.38 -10.37 18.54
N ASP A 306 30.02 -10.02 17.43
CA ASP A 306 31.18 -9.15 17.33
C ASP A 306 30.93 -7.98 16.37
N VAL A 307 31.62 -6.85 16.57
CA VAL A 307 31.43 -5.65 15.73
C VAL A 307 31.91 -5.81 14.28
N ALA A 308 32.72 -6.85 13.99
CA ALA A 308 33.30 -7.07 12.66
C ALA A 308 32.47 -8.00 11.77
N CYS A 309 31.31 -8.48 12.23
CA CYS A 309 30.46 -9.44 11.52
C CYS A 309 31.18 -10.76 11.18
N THR A 310 31.98 -11.30 12.10
CA THR A 310 32.76 -12.52 11.86
C THR A 310 32.34 -13.71 12.73
N GLN A 311 31.63 -13.47 13.83
CA GLN A 311 31.36 -14.46 14.87
C GLN A 311 29.88 -14.50 15.28
N GLY A 312 29.42 -15.67 15.72
CA GLY A 312 28.12 -15.84 16.37
C GLY A 312 26.91 -15.51 15.48
N VAL A 313 27.02 -15.78 14.17
CA VAL A 313 25.99 -15.39 13.20
C VAL A 313 24.66 -16.13 13.42
N GLN A 314 23.58 -15.37 13.56
CA GLN A 314 22.21 -15.85 13.44
C GLN A 314 21.59 -15.19 12.21
N SER A 315 21.11 -16.00 11.26
CA SER A 315 20.48 -15.48 10.04
C SER A 315 19.02 -15.84 9.97
N THR A 316 18.21 -14.85 9.58
CA THR A 316 16.76 -14.95 9.44
C THR A 316 16.38 -14.53 8.03
N SER A 317 15.77 -15.46 7.29
CA SER A 317 15.16 -15.18 5.99
C SER A 317 13.73 -14.70 6.21
N ILE A 318 13.38 -13.56 5.63
CA ILE A 318 12.08 -12.92 5.76
C ILE A 318 11.45 -12.89 4.36
N ALA A 319 10.31 -13.57 4.21
CA ALA A 319 9.62 -13.66 2.94
C ALA A 319 9.03 -12.29 2.53
N ALA A 320 9.00 -12.03 1.22
CA ALA A 320 8.42 -10.80 0.66
C ALA A 320 6.97 -10.56 1.13
N THR A 321 6.18 -11.64 1.24
CA THR A 321 4.78 -11.59 1.72
C THR A 321 4.63 -11.14 3.19
N SER A 322 5.71 -11.16 3.97
CA SER A 322 5.73 -10.75 5.38
C SER A 322 6.26 -9.32 5.58
N ILE A 323 6.80 -8.69 4.53
CA ILE A 323 7.40 -7.35 4.59
C ILE A 323 6.38 -6.32 4.10
N ASN A 324 6.20 -5.25 4.87
CA ASN A 324 5.20 -4.21 4.62
C ASN A 324 3.77 -4.77 4.50
N SER A 325 3.50 -5.90 5.15
CA SER A 325 2.16 -6.47 5.26
C SER A 325 1.61 -6.28 6.68
N ASP A 326 0.29 -6.31 6.81
CA ASP A 326 -0.38 -6.21 8.10
C ASP A 326 -0.36 -7.51 8.90
N VAL A 327 0.31 -8.54 8.39
CA VAL A 327 0.39 -9.86 9.00
C VAL A 327 1.29 -9.80 10.23
N CYS A 328 0.67 -9.88 11.41
CA CYS A 328 1.38 -10.18 12.65
C CYS A 328 1.77 -11.65 12.68
N LYS A 329 3.07 -11.95 12.59
CA LYS A 329 3.57 -13.32 12.68
C LYS A 329 4.53 -13.44 13.85
N ASP A 330 4.22 -14.36 14.77
CA ASP A 330 5.03 -14.62 15.96
C ASP A 330 5.31 -13.33 16.78
N ASP A 331 4.29 -12.47 16.90
CA ASP A 331 4.35 -11.16 17.57
C ASP A 331 5.39 -10.20 16.94
N VAL A 332 5.66 -10.35 15.65
CA VAL A 332 6.59 -9.51 14.88
C VAL A 332 5.93 -9.01 13.59
N LYS A 333 6.18 -7.74 13.26
CA LYS A 333 5.95 -7.17 11.92
C LYS A 333 7.27 -6.70 11.32
N TYR A 334 7.37 -6.81 9.99
CA TYR A 334 8.53 -6.39 9.23
C TYR A 334 8.16 -5.24 8.30
N PHE A 335 8.93 -4.16 8.35
CA PHE A 335 8.82 -3.05 7.40
C PHE A 335 10.14 -2.88 6.67
N SER A 336 10.10 -2.45 5.43
CA SER A 336 11.33 -2.10 4.71
C SER A 336 11.09 -0.95 3.76
N SER A 337 12.17 -0.30 3.36
CA SER A 337 12.20 0.62 2.23
C SER A 337 12.10 -0.10 0.88
N ALA A 338 12.06 -1.44 0.85
CA ALA A 338 12.00 -2.20 -0.40
C ALA A 338 10.75 -1.74 -1.16
N LYS A 339 10.95 -1.04 -2.27
CA LYS A 339 9.95 -1.01 -3.31
C LYS A 339 9.92 -2.43 -3.82
N GLN A 340 8.86 -3.19 -3.51
CA GLN A 340 8.65 -4.50 -4.12
C GLN A 340 8.88 -4.31 -5.62
N ALA A 341 9.94 -4.89 -6.15
CA ALA A 341 10.07 -4.90 -7.60
C ALA A 341 8.94 -5.81 -8.05
N LYS A 342 8.03 -5.29 -8.86
CA LYS A 342 6.99 -6.12 -9.45
C LYS A 342 7.72 -7.26 -10.16
N MET A 343 7.46 -8.48 -9.72
CA MET A 343 7.97 -9.66 -10.41
C MET A 343 7.12 -9.84 -11.65
N PHE A 344 7.76 -10.07 -12.78
CA PHE A 344 7.07 -10.35 -14.02
C PHE A 344 7.47 -11.74 -14.49
N VAL A 345 6.47 -12.53 -14.86
CA VAL A 345 6.72 -13.72 -15.67
C VAL A 345 6.80 -13.29 -17.10
N THR A 346 7.88 -13.69 -17.75
CA THR A 346 8.15 -13.41 -19.15
C THR A 346 8.06 -14.73 -19.90
N GLN A 347 7.25 -14.75 -20.95
CA GLN A 347 7.20 -15.83 -21.93
C GLN A 347 8.10 -15.42 -23.08
N ASP A 348 9.21 -16.11 -23.24
CA ASP A 348 10.21 -15.82 -24.26
C ASP A 348 9.96 -16.70 -25.48
N TYR A 349 10.10 -16.13 -26.67
CA TYR A 349 9.84 -16.82 -27.94
C TYR A 349 11.13 -17.03 -28.69
N HIS A 350 11.33 -18.26 -29.15
CA HIS A 350 12.52 -18.70 -29.88
C HIS A 350 12.16 -19.31 -31.24
N LYS A 351 13.12 -19.29 -32.18
CA LYS A 351 12.98 -19.90 -33.50
C LYS A 351 13.29 -21.39 -33.54
N ASP A 352 14.04 -21.89 -32.57
CA ASP A 352 14.47 -23.28 -32.48
C ASP A 352 13.63 -24.06 -31.46
N SER A 353 13.56 -25.39 -31.60
CA SER A 353 12.79 -26.27 -30.71
C SER A 353 13.39 -26.41 -29.31
N GLU A 354 14.62 -25.96 -29.12
CA GLU A 354 15.39 -26.14 -27.88
C GLU A 354 15.54 -24.83 -27.09
N CYS A 355 14.88 -23.74 -27.50
CA CYS A 355 14.98 -22.40 -26.91
C CYS A 355 16.43 -21.91 -26.73
N SER A 356 17.32 -22.34 -27.62
CA SER A 356 18.76 -22.08 -27.58
C SER A 356 19.20 -20.97 -28.54
N SER A 357 18.34 -20.57 -29.47
CA SER A 357 18.55 -19.42 -30.36
C SER A 357 18.31 -18.11 -29.63
N THR A 358 18.77 -17.01 -30.23
CA THR A 358 18.45 -15.66 -29.75
C THR A 358 16.94 -15.47 -29.68
N MET A 359 16.46 -15.00 -28.53
CA MET A 359 15.07 -14.67 -28.31
C MET A 359 14.58 -13.66 -29.36
N THR A 360 13.40 -13.92 -29.92
CA THR A 360 12.83 -13.10 -31.00
C THR A 360 11.71 -12.18 -30.53
N ALA A 361 11.05 -12.55 -29.45
CA ALA A 361 10.02 -11.75 -28.80
C ALA A 361 9.88 -12.19 -27.35
N PHE A 362 9.27 -11.34 -26.54
CA PHE A 362 8.73 -11.77 -25.26
C PHE A 362 7.43 -11.06 -24.91
N VAL A 363 6.63 -11.70 -24.08
CA VAL A 363 5.45 -11.12 -23.43
C VAL A 363 5.60 -11.30 -21.93
N SER A 364 5.42 -10.24 -21.17
CA SER A 364 5.65 -10.21 -19.73
C SER A 364 4.44 -9.64 -19.00
N VAL A 365 4.03 -10.27 -17.91
CA VAL A 365 2.88 -9.84 -17.09
C VAL A 365 3.23 -9.88 -15.61
N PRO A 366 2.71 -8.94 -14.80
CA PRO A 366 3.00 -8.89 -13.37
C PRO A 366 2.40 -10.11 -12.66
N LEU A 367 3.17 -10.70 -11.75
CA LEU A 367 2.72 -11.77 -10.85
C LEU A 367 3.25 -11.55 -9.43
N ASP A 368 2.52 -12.04 -8.44
CA ASP A 368 2.94 -12.00 -7.03
C ASP A 368 4.14 -12.92 -6.74
N SER A 369 4.36 -13.92 -7.59
CA SER A 369 5.51 -14.81 -7.54
C SER A 369 5.81 -15.35 -8.94
N CYS A 370 7.07 -15.64 -9.22
CA CYS A 370 7.51 -16.18 -10.50
C CYS A 370 8.57 -17.25 -10.27
N THR A 371 8.62 -18.27 -11.13
CA THR A 371 9.68 -19.27 -11.14
C THR A 371 10.10 -19.52 -12.58
N ASP A 372 11.41 -19.47 -12.83
CA ASP A 372 11.97 -19.77 -14.16
C ASP A 372 11.59 -21.20 -14.57
N ALA A 373 11.13 -21.36 -15.81
CA ALA A 373 10.95 -22.69 -16.39
C ALA A 373 12.23 -23.08 -17.14
N THR A 374 12.79 -24.23 -16.79
CA THR A 374 13.96 -24.79 -17.50
C THR A 374 13.57 -25.64 -18.72
N THR A 375 12.28 -25.81 -18.96
CA THR A 375 11.73 -26.62 -20.04
C THR A 375 11.23 -25.74 -21.17
N CYS A 376 11.85 -25.89 -22.35
CA CYS A 376 11.34 -25.32 -23.59
C CYS A 376 10.06 -26.08 -24.01
N ASN A 377 8.95 -25.34 -24.11
CA ASN A 377 7.64 -25.87 -24.45
C ASN A 377 7.28 -25.46 -25.88
N THR A 378 6.54 -26.32 -26.58
CA THR A 378 5.86 -25.94 -27.82
C THR A 378 4.54 -25.25 -27.48
N ALA A 379 4.36 -24.02 -27.94
CA ALA A 379 3.09 -23.31 -27.91
C ALA A 379 2.12 -24.05 -28.86
N GLY A 380 1.30 -24.94 -28.30
CA GLY A 380 0.55 -25.97 -29.04
C GLY A 380 -0.39 -25.48 -30.16
N SER A 381 -0.66 -24.18 -30.26
CA SER A 381 -1.45 -23.57 -31.33
C SER A 381 -0.65 -22.71 -32.33
N LEU A 382 0.62 -22.37 -32.04
CA LEU A 382 1.38 -21.35 -32.77
C LEU A 382 2.67 -21.85 -33.43
N ASN A 383 3.03 -23.14 -33.27
CA ASN A 383 4.32 -23.69 -33.73
C ASN A 383 5.55 -22.88 -33.25
N ALA A 384 5.44 -22.24 -32.08
CA ALA A 384 6.53 -21.50 -31.44
C ALA A 384 7.14 -22.32 -30.31
N SER A 385 8.42 -22.10 -30.05
CA SER A 385 9.10 -22.61 -28.86
C SER A 385 9.21 -21.50 -27.83
N MET A 386 8.87 -21.82 -26.58
CA MET A 386 8.88 -20.85 -25.49
C MET A 386 9.38 -21.44 -24.18
N ASP A 387 10.11 -20.63 -23.42
CA ASP A 387 10.40 -20.85 -22.02
C ASP A 387 9.91 -19.64 -21.19
N MET A 388 10.00 -19.78 -19.87
CA MET A 388 9.53 -18.76 -18.93
C MET A 388 10.70 -18.24 -18.12
N HIS A 389 10.81 -16.90 -18.06
CA HIS A 389 11.83 -16.20 -17.29
C HIS A 389 11.22 -15.17 -16.35
N CYS A 390 11.80 -15.03 -15.17
CA CYS A 390 11.40 -14.04 -14.18
C CYS A 390 12.27 -12.80 -14.28
N THR A 391 11.65 -11.63 -14.43
CA THR A 391 12.37 -10.35 -14.42
C THR A 391 11.69 -9.32 -13.54
N THR A 392 12.49 -8.41 -13.02
CA THR A 392 12.05 -7.20 -12.33
C THR A 392 12.32 -5.93 -13.14
N ASP A 393 13.06 -6.05 -14.24
CA ASP A 393 13.43 -4.96 -15.14
C ASP A 393 13.41 -5.48 -16.59
N HIS A 394 12.31 -5.21 -17.28
CA HIS A 394 12.13 -5.64 -18.66
C HIS A 394 13.12 -4.97 -19.63
N ILE A 395 13.58 -3.77 -19.33
CA ILE A 395 14.48 -3.02 -20.21
C ILE A 395 15.88 -3.64 -20.12
N ALA A 396 16.37 -3.86 -18.89
CA ALA A 396 17.62 -4.57 -18.67
C ALA A 396 17.56 -5.99 -19.25
N TYR A 397 16.44 -6.69 -19.05
CA TYR A 397 16.22 -8.02 -19.62
C TYR A 397 16.28 -8.02 -21.15
N ALA A 398 15.52 -7.13 -21.80
CA ALA A 398 15.51 -7.00 -23.25
C ALA A 398 16.90 -6.69 -23.82
N ASN A 399 17.64 -5.76 -23.21
CA ASN A 399 19.01 -5.43 -23.62
C ASN A 399 19.95 -6.65 -23.54
N SER A 400 19.79 -7.49 -22.52
CA SER A 400 20.59 -8.72 -22.38
C SER A 400 20.15 -9.78 -23.39
N ALA A 401 18.85 -10.02 -23.52
CA ALA A 401 18.29 -11.15 -24.24
C ALA A 401 18.30 -10.96 -25.77
N PHE A 402 18.01 -9.75 -26.26
CA PHE A 402 18.18 -9.41 -27.68
C PHE A 402 19.65 -9.12 -28.04
N GLY A 403 20.50 -8.89 -27.04
CA GLY A 403 21.93 -8.61 -27.20
C GLY A 403 22.19 -7.37 -28.04
N ASN A 404 23.05 -7.50 -29.05
CA ASN A 404 23.38 -6.40 -29.96
C ASN A 404 22.32 -6.17 -31.07
N ASN A 405 21.14 -6.79 -30.99
CA ASN A 405 20.11 -6.58 -31.98
C ASN A 405 19.16 -5.45 -31.56
N GLY A 406 18.66 -4.70 -32.54
CA GLY A 406 17.63 -3.69 -32.27
C GLY A 406 16.31 -4.35 -31.85
N TYR A 407 15.60 -3.74 -30.90
CA TYR A 407 14.28 -4.21 -30.48
C TYR A 407 13.31 -3.06 -30.30
N LEU A 408 12.02 -3.38 -30.38
CA LEU A 408 10.91 -2.49 -30.09
C LEU A 408 10.07 -3.08 -28.96
N MET A 409 9.82 -2.31 -27.91
CA MET A 409 9.11 -2.70 -26.70
C MET A 409 7.95 -1.77 -26.41
N PHE A 410 6.89 -2.34 -25.87
CA PHE A 410 5.67 -1.67 -25.45
C PHE A 410 5.43 -2.02 -23.99
N VAL A 411 5.28 -0.99 -23.17
CA VAL A 411 4.95 -1.13 -21.74
C VAL A 411 3.56 -0.55 -21.55
N GLY A 412 2.59 -1.43 -21.33
CA GLY A 412 1.20 -1.08 -21.03
C GLY A 412 1.00 -0.84 -19.53
N TYR A 413 0.22 0.18 -19.21
CA TYR A 413 -0.10 0.59 -17.84
C TYR A 413 -1.61 0.53 -17.60
N ILE A 414 -2.00 0.27 -16.35
CA ILE A 414 -3.40 0.32 -15.94
C ILE A 414 -3.94 1.74 -16.14
N GLU A 415 -5.15 1.84 -16.69
CA GLU A 415 -5.85 3.11 -16.88
C GLU A 415 -5.95 3.89 -15.57
N ASN A 416 -5.93 5.23 -15.66
CA ASN A 416 -6.02 6.14 -14.51
C ASN A 416 -4.88 6.06 -13.49
N THR A 417 -3.78 5.36 -13.80
CA THR A 417 -2.60 5.29 -12.91
C THR A 417 -1.48 6.26 -13.30
N ASN A 418 -1.68 7.11 -14.31
CA ASN A 418 -0.65 8.02 -14.85
C ASN A 418 0.69 7.32 -15.10
N CYS A 419 0.64 6.09 -15.61
CA CYS A 419 1.80 5.27 -15.92
C CYS A 419 2.66 4.87 -14.71
N ALA A 420 2.02 4.74 -13.55
CA ALA A 420 2.66 4.22 -12.35
C ALA A 420 2.59 2.69 -12.26
N VAL A 421 1.55 2.07 -12.83
CA VAL A 421 1.24 0.65 -12.61
C VAL A 421 1.29 -0.11 -13.93
N ILE A 422 2.37 -0.85 -14.17
CA ILE A 422 2.51 -1.73 -15.34
C ILE A 422 1.45 -2.84 -15.29
N ASP A 423 0.80 -3.08 -16.43
CA ASP A 423 -0.22 -4.09 -16.68
C ASP A 423 0.34 -5.24 -17.55
N TRP A 424 1.07 -4.90 -18.62
CA TRP A 424 1.73 -5.87 -19.48
C TRP A 424 2.94 -5.23 -20.17
N VAL A 425 3.88 -6.06 -20.60
CA VAL A 425 5.00 -5.67 -21.45
C VAL A 425 5.10 -6.65 -22.59
N PHE A 426 5.38 -6.18 -23.81
CA PHE A 426 5.87 -7.06 -24.85
C PHE A 426 7.01 -6.38 -25.59
N ALA A 427 7.94 -7.19 -26.10
CA ALA A 427 9.02 -6.70 -26.94
C ALA A 427 9.26 -7.63 -28.12
N HIS A 428 9.71 -7.05 -29.22
CA HIS A 428 10.02 -7.74 -30.46
C HIS A 428 11.39 -7.35 -30.98
N LEU A 429 12.11 -8.34 -31.51
CA LEU A 429 13.26 -8.12 -32.34
C LEU A 429 12.86 -7.29 -33.56
N ALA A 430 13.54 -6.17 -33.80
CA ALA A 430 13.24 -5.25 -34.88
C ALA A 430 14.10 -5.51 -36.12
N ASP A 431 14.13 -6.78 -36.56
CA ASP A 431 14.90 -7.27 -37.71
C ASP A 431 14.09 -7.34 -39.02
N GLY A 432 12.81 -6.96 -38.97
CA GLY A 432 11.87 -7.06 -40.08
C GLY A 432 11.45 -8.48 -40.47
N ALA A 433 11.98 -9.51 -39.80
CA ALA A 433 11.58 -10.89 -40.04
C ALA A 433 10.22 -11.19 -39.38
N CYS A 434 9.51 -12.19 -39.91
CA CYS A 434 8.29 -12.67 -39.29
C CYS A 434 8.64 -13.41 -37.99
N GLN A 435 8.15 -12.91 -36.86
CA GLN A 435 8.34 -13.51 -35.55
C GLN A 435 7.00 -14.02 -35.03
N ILE A 436 6.96 -15.24 -34.50
CA ILE A 436 5.75 -15.80 -33.89
C ILE A 436 5.58 -15.19 -32.49
N VAL A 437 4.34 -14.83 -32.16
CA VAL A 437 3.98 -14.17 -30.90
C VAL A 437 2.59 -14.68 -30.48
N SER A 438 2.33 -14.82 -29.18
CA SER A 438 0.97 -15.07 -28.68
C SER A 438 0.40 -13.82 -28.04
N LEU A 439 -0.28 -12.99 -28.84
CA LEU A 439 -1.09 -11.88 -28.34
C LEU A 439 -2.56 -12.18 -28.63
N GLU A 440 -3.49 -11.62 -27.86
CA GLU A 440 -4.93 -11.95 -27.95
C GLU A 440 -5.52 -11.87 -29.39
N LYS A 441 -4.93 -11.04 -30.25
CA LYS A 441 -5.38 -10.82 -31.63
C LYS A 441 -4.26 -10.96 -32.67
N ALA A 442 -3.09 -11.50 -32.30
CA ALA A 442 -1.97 -11.66 -33.24
C ALA A 442 -1.22 -12.98 -32.99
N ALA A 443 -0.95 -13.69 -34.08
CA ALA A 443 -0.17 -14.93 -34.09
C ALA A 443 1.29 -14.69 -34.54
N SER A 444 1.55 -13.58 -35.23
CA SER A 444 2.90 -13.16 -35.58
C SER A 444 3.00 -11.64 -35.72
N ALA A 445 4.23 -11.14 -35.66
CA ALA A 445 4.52 -9.73 -35.83
C ALA A 445 5.84 -9.49 -36.59
N LYS A 446 5.92 -8.31 -37.23
CA LYS A 446 7.17 -7.75 -37.79
C LYS A 446 7.42 -6.38 -37.17
N ALA A 447 8.58 -6.18 -36.59
CA ALA A 447 9.01 -4.90 -36.03
C ALA A 447 10.17 -4.30 -36.83
N TYR A 448 10.17 -2.99 -36.95
CA TYR A 448 11.21 -2.22 -37.65
C TYR A 448 11.57 -0.98 -36.84
N LEU A 449 12.87 -0.69 -36.76
CA LEU A 449 13.38 0.62 -36.36
C LEU A 449 13.76 1.37 -37.64
N ASN A 450 13.08 2.47 -37.90
CA ASN A 450 13.21 3.22 -39.14
C ASN A 450 14.40 4.19 -39.06
N SER A 451 14.97 4.53 -40.22
CA SER A 451 16.12 5.45 -40.31
C SER A 451 15.83 6.88 -39.86
N ASP A 452 14.56 7.27 -39.84
CA ASP A 452 14.08 8.57 -39.37
C ASP A 452 13.88 8.61 -37.85
N GLY A 453 14.29 7.57 -37.13
CA GLY A 453 14.13 7.46 -35.68
C GLY A 453 12.75 6.98 -35.24
N SER A 454 11.80 6.78 -36.15
CA SER A 454 10.49 6.18 -35.86
C SER A 454 10.58 4.65 -35.80
N ALA A 455 9.47 4.00 -35.45
CA ALA A 455 9.36 2.55 -35.50
C ALA A 455 8.04 2.10 -36.12
N THR A 456 8.04 0.90 -36.69
CA THR A 456 6.84 0.29 -37.27
C THR A 456 6.66 -1.10 -36.68
N LEU A 457 5.43 -1.40 -36.27
CA LEU A 457 5.01 -2.75 -35.87
C LEU A 457 3.85 -3.19 -36.74
N ILE A 458 3.89 -4.43 -37.23
CA ILE A 458 2.82 -5.02 -38.02
C ILE A 458 2.42 -6.34 -37.39
N TYR A 459 1.16 -6.48 -36.98
CA TYR A 459 0.59 -7.71 -36.45
C TYR A 459 -0.16 -8.48 -37.53
N TYR A 460 -0.13 -9.80 -37.43
CA TYR A 460 -0.82 -10.70 -38.36
C TYR A 460 -1.62 -11.75 -37.59
N ASN A 461 -2.70 -12.22 -38.22
CA ASN A 461 -3.60 -13.22 -37.65
C ASN A 461 -3.11 -14.66 -37.90
N ASP A 462 -2.08 -14.84 -38.70
CA ASP A 462 -1.42 -16.12 -38.98
C ASP A 462 0.04 -16.11 -38.52
N THR A 463 0.67 -17.29 -38.52
CA THR A 463 2.08 -17.45 -38.10
C THR A 463 3.09 -17.13 -39.20
N GLU A 464 2.63 -16.91 -40.44
CA GLU A 464 3.47 -16.72 -41.64
C GLU A 464 3.60 -15.24 -42.05
N CYS A 465 2.96 -14.34 -41.29
CA CYS A 465 2.84 -12.92 -41.59
C CYS A 465 2.22 -12.62 -42.96
N THR A 466 1.15 -13.34 -43.33
CA THR A 466 0.51 -13.19 -44.66
C THR A 466 -0.90 -12.60 -44.63
N THR A 467 -1.64 -12.76 -43.53
CA THR A 467 -3.07 -12.43 -43.45
C THR A 467 -3.36 -11.51 -42.27
N GLY A 468 -4.27 -10.55 -42.46
CA GLY A 468 -4.77 -9.69 -41.38
C GLY A 468 -3.76 -8.67 -40.86
N GLY A 469 -2.87 -8.17 -41.72
CA GLY A 469 -1.84 -7.20 -41.37
C GLY A 469 -2.41 -5.89 -40.80
N HIS A 470 -2.19 -5.64 -39.52
CA HIS A 470 -2.50 -4.36 -38.86
C HIS A 470 -1.21 -3.60 -38.55
N THR A 471 -1.03 -2.44 -39.18
CA THR A 471 0.19 -1.62 -39.02
C THR A 471 0.00 -0.54 -37.95
N GLN A 472 0.92 -0.49 -37.01
CA GLN A 472 1.08 0.58 -36.03
C GLN A 472 2.37 1.33 -36.32
N GLN A 473 2.25 2.64 -36.51
CA GLN A 473 3.39 3.55 -36.68
C GLN A 473 3.65 4.26 -35.35
N ILE A 474 4.89 4.22 -34.88
CA ILE A 474 5.33 4.87 -33.65
C ILE A 474 6.27 6.01 -34.03
N PRO A 475 5.87 7.28 -33.86
CA PRO A 475 6.72 8.41 -34.23
C PRO A 475 7.94 8.51 -33.29
N GLU A 476 9.04 9.08 -33.80
CA GLU A 476 10.30 9.29 -33.05
C GLU A 476 10.04 9.93 -31.68
N LEU A 477 9.20 10.97 -31.62
CA LEU A 477 8.89 11.70 -30.38
C LEU A 477 8.15 10.86 -29.31
N ALA A 478 7.57 9.72 -29.68
CA ALA A 478 6.91 8.81 -28.76
C ALA A 478 7.84 7.68 -28.27
N LEU A 479 8.96 7.44 -28.97
CA LEU A 479 9.94 6.42 -28.60
C LEU A 479 10.86 6.92 -27.51
N ASN A 480 11.11 6.08 -26.52
CA ASN A 480 11.99 6.37 -25.37
C ASN A 480 11.58 7.67 -24.63
N ASN A 481 10.29 8.01 -24.69
CA ASN A 481 9.75 9.18 -24.00
C ASN A 481 9.31 8.79 -22.58
N ASP A 482 9.60 9.66 -21.61
CA ASP A 482 9.20 9.47 -20.22
C ASP A 482 7.68 9.60 -20.01
N SER A 483 6.96 10.17 -20.97
CA SER A 483 5.50 10.31 -20.97
C SER A 483 4.82 9.17 -21.73
N CYS A 484 3.65 8.74 -21.26
CA CYS A 484 2.85 7.79 -22.01
C CYS A 484 2.08 8.45 -23.15
N THR A 485 1.88 7.66 -24.20
CA THR A 485 0.86 7.93 -25.20
C THR A 485 -0.37 7.12 -24.82
N SER A 486 -1.41 7.77 -24.30
CA SER A 486 -2.52 7.09 -23.60
C SER A 486 -1.99 6.29 -22.40
N THR A 487 -2.08 4.96 -22.44
CA THR A 487 -1.62 4.04 -21.39
C THR A 487 -0.36 3.28 -21.75
N VAL A 488 0.35 3.65 -22.83
CA VAL A 488 1.50 2.88 -23.33
C VAL A 488 2.75 3.75 -23.43
N LYS A 489 3.90 3.21 -22.98
CA LYS A 489 5.23 3.71 -23.35
C LYS A 489 5.85 2.83 -24.42
N TYR A 490 6.52 3.46 -25.37
CA TYR A 490 7.25 2.79 -26.43
C TYR A 490 8.75 2.95 -26.18
N ILE A 491 9.48 1.85 -26.22
CA ILE A 491 10.91 1.79 -25.95
C ILE A 491 11.59 1.14 -27.13
N ALA A 492 12.67 1.74 -27.63
CA ALA A 492 13.51 1.15 -28.66
C ALA A 492 14.93 0.95 -28.12
N GLY A 493 15.41 -0.29 -28.18
CA GLY A 493 16.82 -0.61 -27.95
C GLY A 493 17.57 -0.63 -29.28
N TYR A 494 18.72 0.04 -29.33
CA TYR A 494 19.55 0.10 -30.54
C TYR A 494 20.76 -0.82 -30.42
N ALA A 495 21.08 -1.52 -31.52
CA ALA A 495 22.29 -2.31 -31.68
C ALA A 495 23.55 -1.45 -31.44
N THR A 496 24.38 -1.78 -30.46
CA THR A 496 25.65 -1.08 -30.24
C THR A 496 26.76 -1.67 -31.12
N SER A 497 26.94 -1.08 -32.30
CA SER A 497 28.28 -0.91 -32.86
C SER A 497 28.34 0.45 -33.58
N ASN A 498 28.77 1.49 -32.85
CA ASN A 498 28.94 2.86 -33.35
C ASN A 498 27.69 3.55 -33.95
N GLY A 499 26.55 3.50 -33.26
CA GLY A 499 25.46 4.49 -33.43
C GLY A 499 24.87 4.62 -34.83
N THR A 500 24.96 3.60 -35.69
CA THR A 500 24.36 3.63 -37.03
C THR A 500 23.32 2.52 -37.15
N LEU A 501 22.08 2.91 -37.43
CA LEU A 501 20.95 2.04 -37.74
C LEU A 501 21.29 1.18 -38.95
N VAL A 502 21.14 -0.14 -38.82
CA VAL A 502 21.27 -1.07 -39.95
C VAL A 502 19.85 -1.55 -40.32
N TYR A 503 19.31 -1.00 -41.40
CA TYR A 503 18.32 -1.72 -42.22
C TYR A 503 18.68 -1.55 -43.70
N THR A 504 18.80 -2.66 -44.40
CA THR A 504 18.83 -2.72 -45.87
C THR A 504 17.44 -3.11 -46.35
N ASP A 505 16.76 -2.17 -47.01
CA ASP A 505 15.49 -2.45 -47.67
C ASP A 505 15.73 -3.29 -48.93
N THR A 506 15.18 -4.51 -48.96
CA THR A 506 14.97 -5.24 -50.21
C THR A 506 13.48 -5.35 -50.46
N MET A 507 12.88 -4.24 -50.87
CA MET A 507 11.65 -4.22 -51.65
C MET A 507 11.94 -3.54 -52.99
N GLU A 508 12.41 -4.35 -53.93
CA GLU A 508 12.43 -4.02 -55.35
C GLU A 508 10.97 -3.90 -55.83
N ASN A 509 10.48 -2.67 -56.03
CA ASN A 509 9.74 -2.29 -57.25
C ASN A 509 9.30 -0.81 -57.25
N ALA A 510 9.89 -0.09 -58.21
CA ALA A 510 9.32 1.01 -58.99
C ALA A 510 8.67 2.20 -58.24
N ALA A 511 9.48 3.25 -58.07
CA ALA A 511 8.96 4.62 -58.04
C ALA A 511 8.17 4.93 -59.34
N PRO A 512 7.19 5.85 -59.27
CA PRO A 512 7.55 7.16 -59.79
C PRO A 512 7.21 8.31 -58.84
N SER A 513 8.25 9.12 -58.64
CA SER A 513 8.23 10.56 -58.38
C SER A 513 6.87 11.27 -58.51
N ARG A 514 6.39 11.85 -57.41
CA ARG A 514 5.60 13.09 -57.41
C ARG A 514 5.92 13.96 -56.19
N THR A 515 6.61 15.07 -56.47
CA THR A 515 6.58 16.30 -55.67
C THR A 515 5.13 16.79 -55.57
N PHE A 516 4.64 17.17 -54.38
CA PHE A 516 3.95 18.45 -54.13
C PHE A 516 3.38 18.58 -52.71
N LEU A 517 3.64 19.76 -52.14
CA LEU A 517 2.78 20.63 -51.32
C LEU A 517 2.26 20.17 -49.95
N VAL A 518 2.70 20.95 -48.96
CA VAL A 518 2.04 21.28 -47.69
C VAL A 518 0.54 21.53 -47.88
N ALA A 519 -0.28 20.87 -47.06
CA ALA A 519 -1.62 21.35 -46.70
C ALA A 519 -1.92 20.96 -45.25
N ALA A 520 -2.03 21.97 -44.38
CA ALA A 520 -2.68 21.84 -43.09
C ALA A 520 -4.19 21.67 -43.31
N ALA A 521 -4.80 20.69 -42.65
CA ALA A 521 -6.24 20.63 -42.48
C ALA A 521 -6.61 19.97 -41.15
N THR A 522 -7.18 20.78 -40.28
CA THR A 522 -8.02 20.43 -39.13
C THR A 522 -9.22 19.56 -39.52
N ALA A 523 -9.54 18.52 -38.73
CA ALA A 523 -10.85 18.31 -38.06
C ALA A 523 -11.15 16.83 -37.74
N ILE A 524 -11.43 16.59 -36.45
CA ILE A 524 -12.55 15.84 -35.86
C ILE A 524 -12.92 14.46 -36.45
N GLY A 525 -12.83 13.43 -35.60
CA GLY A 525 -13.53 12.16 -35.81
C GLY A 525 -13.38 11.24 -34.60
N ALA A 526 -14.27 11.39 -33.63
CA ALA A 526 -14.43 10.44 -32.54
C ALA A 526 -14.69 9.03 -33.10
N LEU A 527 -14.03 8.02 -32.55
CA LEU A 527 -14.54 6.65 -32.58
C LEU A 527 -14.31 6.01 -31.21
N ALA A 528 -15.42 5.80 -30.51
CA ALA A 528 -15.49 4.99 -29.31
C ALA A 528 -15.08 3.55 -29.65
N MET A 529 -14.23 2.95 -28.81
CA MET A 529 -14.18 1.50 -28.69
C MET A 529 -14.80 1.11 -27.36
N VAL A 530 -15.92 0.41 -27.51
CA VAL A 530 -16.57 -0.39 -26.47
C VAL A 530 -15.70 -1.63 -26.25
N PHE A 531 -15.56 -1.99 -24.98
CA PHE A 531 -14.85 -3.12 -24.38
C PHE A 531 -14.71 -4.38 -25.23
#